data_AF-A0A8C8Y915-F1
#
_entry.id   AF-A0A8C8Y915-F1
#
_cell.length_a   1.000
_cell.length_b   1.000
_cell.length_c   1.000
_cell.angle_alpha   90.00
_cell.angle_beta   90.00
_cell.angle_gamma   90.00
#
_symmetry.space_group_name_H-M   'P 1'
#
loop_
_entity.id
_entity.type
_entity.pdbx_description
1 polymer ?
#
loop_
_entity_poly.entity_id
_entity_poly.type
_entity_poly.pdbx_seq_one_letter_code
_entity_poly.pdbx_strand_id
1 'polypeptide(L)'
;MAASGAVETAPPGATTDPSPHPAPSLAAGHLFRPISAEDEEQQPTEIESLCMNCYNNGITRLLLTKIPFFREIIVSSFSCEHCGWNNTEIQSAGRIQDQGVRYTLTVRALEDMNREVVKTDSATTRIPELDFEIPAFSQKGALTTVEGLINRAIFGLEQDQPTRRANKDATAERIDEFIVKLKELKQVATPFTLIIDDPAGNSFVENPHAPQKDDALVITHYNRTLLQEEMLGLQAEAPAEKPQEEDLRNEVLQFNTNCPECNAPAQTNMKLVQIPHFKEVIIMATNCENCGHRTNEVKSGGAVEPLGTRITLHITDPSDMTRDLLKSETCSVEIPELEFELGMAVLGGKFTTLEGLLKDVRELVTKNPFTLGDSSNPGQTEKLQEFSQKLDQIIEGNVKAHFIMDDPAGNSYLQNVYAPEDDPEMKVERYKRTFDQNEELGLNDMKTEGYEAGLAPQR
;
A
#
# COMPACT_ATOMS: atom_id res chain seq x y z
N MET A 1 62.43 -39.16 61.51
CA MET A 1 61.35 -38.33 62.11
C MET A 1 60.55 -37.82 60.92
N ALA A 2 59.39 -38.41 60.59
CA ALA A 2 58.05 -38.05 61.11
C ALA A 2 57.76 -36.54 60.90
N ALA A 3 56.64 -36.05 60.39
CA ALA A 3 55.37 -36.60 59.91
C ALA A 3 54.53 -35.37 59.42
N SER A 4 53.65 -35.59 58.42
CA SER A 4 52.25 -35.14 58.34
C SER A 4 51.79 -33.67 58.58
N GLY A 5 50.96 -33.19 57.63
CA GLY A 5 49.77 -32.33 57.85
C GLY A 5 49.96 -30.82 57.64
N ALA A 6 49.01 -30.02 57.16
CA ALA A 6 47.64 -30.25 56.70
C ALA A 6 47.18 -29.00 55.90
N VAL A 7 46.03 -29.15 55.24
CA VAL A 7 45.34 -28.24 54.33
C VAL A 7 44.84 -26.97 55.00
N GLU A 8 44.89 -25.83 54.30
CA GLU A 8 43.88 -24.77 54.43
C GLU A 8 43.63 -24.08 53.08
N THR A 9 42.35 -23.98 52.74
CA THR A 9 41.74 -23.54 51.48
C THR A 9 41.63 -22.02 51.41
N ALA A 10 41.99 -21.42 50.26
CA ALA A 10 41.72 -20.01 49.94
C ALA A 10 40.62 -19.88 48.86
N PRO A 11 39.75 -18.85 48.94
CA PRO A 11 38.55 -18.72 48.10
C PRO A 11 38.85 -18.21 46.68
N PRO A 12 37.96 -18.46 45.70
CA PRO A 12 38.12 -18.00 44.33
C PRO A 12 37.87 -16.49 44.21
N GLY A 13 38.74 -15.82 43.47
CA GLY A 13 38.64 -14.40 43.14
C GLY A 13 37.42 -14.11 42.25
N ALA A 14 36.72 -13.04 42.59
CA ALA A 14 35.58 -12.52 41.83
C ALA A 14 36.01 -12.15 40.40
N THR A 15 35.28 -12.71 39.45
CA THR A 15 35.27 -12.35 38.03
C THR A 15 34.84 -10.89 37.87
N THR A 16 35.67 -10.10 37.19
CA THR A 16 35.32 -8.77 36.70
C THR A 16 34.70 -8.95 35.31
N ASP A 17 33.40 -8.70 35.20
CA ASP A 17 32.69 -8.63 33.92
C ASP A 17 33.26 -7.48 33.07
N PRO A 18 33.62 -7.71 31.79
CA PRO A 18 33.79 -6.61 30.86
C PRO A 18 32.42 -6.06 30.48
N SER A 19 32.27 -4.75 30.62
CA SER A 19 31.07 -3.97 30.31
C SER A 19 30.52 -4.24 28.91
N PRO A 20 29.19 -4.24 28.71
CA PRO A 20 28.61 -4.45 27.39
C PRO A 20 28.93 -3.24 26.50
N HIS A 21 29.59 -3.50 25.37
CA HIS A 21 29.70 -2.54 24.29
C HIS A 21 28.29 -2.11 23.85
N PRO A 22 28.03 -0.81 23.61
CA PRO A 22 26.75 -0.37 23.08
C PRO A 22 26.56 -0.97 21.68
N ALA A 23 25.42 -1.61 21.48
CA ALA A 23 25.02 -2.17 20.19
C ALA A 23 25.09 -1.10 19.10
N PRO A 24 25.57 -1.44 17.88
CA PRO A 24 25.51 -0.52 16.77
C PRO A 24 24.05 -0.18 16.46
N SER A 25 23.78 1.11 16.33
CA SER A 25 22.50 1.69 15.95
C SER A 25 21.94 1.00 14.71
N LEU A 26 20.71 0.49 14.82
CA LEU A 26 19.90 0.02 13.71
C LEU A 26 19.80 1.12 12.65
N ALA A 27 20.58 0.98 11.58
CA ALA A 27 20.38 1.72 10.36
C ALA A 27 18.95 1.39 9.85
N ALA A 28 18.25 2.40 9.35
CA ALA A 28 16.95 2.26 8.71
C ALA A 28 17.04 1.20 7.59
N GLY A 29 16.62 -0.03 7.89
CA GLY A 29 16.70 -1.15 6.97
C GLY A 29 15.69 -0.98 5.85
N HIS A 30 16.14 -1.12 4.61
CA HIS A 30 15.25 -1.32 3.46
C HIS A 30 14.23 -2.44 3.78
N LEU A 31 12.94 -2.17 3.51
CA LEU A 31 11.82 -3.10 3.78
C LEU A 31 11.99 -4.48 3.13
N PHE A 32 12.81 -4.58 2.08
CA PHE A 32 13.12 -5.81 1.37
C PHE A 32 14.61 -6.12 1.47
N ARG A 33 14.95 -7.24 2.11
CA ARG A 33 16.35 -7.73 2.26
C ARG A 33 16.60 -8.94 1.35
N PRO A 34 17.82 -9.17 0.85
CA PRO A 34 18.13 -10.34 0.03
C PRO A 34 18.02 -11.65 0.83
N ILE A 35 17.61 -12.75 0.18
CA ILE A 35 17.68 -14.09 0.81
C ILE A 35 19.15 -14.45 1.03
N SER A 36 19.60 -14.53 2.28
CA SER A 36 20.92 -15.05 2.66
C SER A 36 20.77 -16.10 3.76
N ALA A 37 21.50 -17.20 3.65
CA ALA A 37 21.52 -18.27 4.65
C ALA A 37 22.21 -17.85 5.97
N GLU A 38 22.86 -16.68 5.99
CA GLU A 38 23.61 -16.16 7.14
C GLU A 38 22.89 -15.03 7.89
N ASP A 39 21.68 -14.63 7.45
CA ASP A 39 20.90 -13.54 8.06
C ASP A 39 19.88 -14.07 9.09
N GLU A 40 20.30 -14.23 10.35
CA GLU A 40 19.43 -14.66 11.46
C GLU A 40 18.34 -13.62 11.85
N GLU A 41 18.38 -12.41 11.28
CA GLU A 41 17.45 -11.30 11.60
C GLU A 41 16.21 -11.20 10.70
N GLN A 42 16.09 -11.99 9.63
CA GLN A 42 14.95 -11.88 8.70
C GLN A 42 13.74 -12.66 9.23
N GLN A 43 13.10 -12.13 10.27
CA GLN A 43 11.89 -12.73 10.84
C GLN A 43 10.67 -12.45 9.95
N PRO A 44 9.91 -13.48 9.53
CA PRO A 44 8.67 -13.27 8.78
C PRO A 44 7.62 -12.58 9.67
N THR A 45 6.89 -11.64 9.11
CA THR A 45 5.77 -10.99 9.80
C THR A 45 4.60 -11.96 9.86
N GLU A 46 4.13 -12.31 11.06
CA GLU A 46 3.01 -13.23 11.24
C GLU A 46 1.68 -12.48 11.39
N ILE A 47 0.66 -12.92 10.65
CA ILE A 47 -0.69 -12.35 10.66
C ILE A 47 -1.70 -13.48 10.80
N GLU A 48 -2.65 -13.35 11.72
CA GLU A 48 -3.79 -14.28 11.78
C GLU A 48 -4.68 -14.10 10.55
N SER A 49 -4.98 -15.20 9.86
CA SER A 49 -5.75 -15.20 8.62
C SER A 49 -6.79 -16.31 8.63
N LEU A 50 -7.92 -16.08 7.98
CA LEU A 50 -8.98 -17.10 7.86
C LEU A 50 -8.52 -18.25 6.96
N CYS A 51 -8.63 -19.49 7.45
CA CYS A 51 -8.39 -20.68 6.65
C CYS A 51 -9.51 -20.90 5.65
N MET A 52 -9.21 -20.89 4.35
CA MET A 52 -10.24 -21.11 3.32
C MET A 52 -10.71 -22.56 3.20
N ASN A 53 -10.04 -23.51 3.86
CA ASN A 53 -10.41 -24.92 3.86
C ASN A 53 -11.34 -25.29 5.02
N CYS A 54 -11.06 -24.83 6.25
CA CYS A 54 -11.85 -25.18 7.43
C CYS A 54 -12.55 -23.99 8.12
N TYR A 55 -12.38 -22.78 7.58
CA TYR A 55 -12.95 -21.52 8.09
C TYR A 55 -12.57 -21.15 9.53
N ASN A 56 -11.57 -21.82 10.12
CA ASN A 56 -10.93 -21.40 11.37
C ASN A 56 -9.72 -20.51 11.09
N ASN A 57 -9.19 -19.81 12.09
CA ASN A 57 -7.99 -19.01 11.90
C ASN A 57 -6.74 -19.88 11.74
N GLY A 58 -5.87 -19.52 10.81
CA GLY A 58 -4.50 -19.99 10.68
C GLY A 58 -3.53 -18.82 10.69
N ILE A 59 -2.25 -19.09 10.47
CA ILE A 59 -1.18 -18.10 10.52
C ILE A 59 -0.63 -17.89 9.12
N THR A 60 -0.61 -16.65 8.65
CA THR A 60 0.08 -16.22 7.43
C THR A 60 1.40 -15.58 7.80
N ARG A 61 2.49 -16.11 7.27
CA ARG A 61 3.85 -15.58 7.41
C ARG A 61 4.24 -14.80 6.17
N LEU A 62 4.42 -13.49 6.29
CA LEU A 62 4.89 -12.62 5.22
C LEU A 62 6.40 -12.43 5.30
N LEU A 63 7.11 -12.81 4.24
CA LEU A 63 8.53 -12.58 4.07
C LEU A 63 8.75 -11.62 2.89
N LEU A 64 9.21 -10.41 3.22
CA LEU A 64 9.60 -9.38 2.26
C LEU A 64 11.06 -9.61 1.87
N THR A 65 11.30 -10.07 0.64
CA THR A 65 12.65 -10.46 0.23
C THR A 65 13.01 -10.07 -1.20
N LYS A 66 14.30 -10.03 -1.51
CA LYS A 66 14.86 -9.85 -2.86
C LYS A 66 15.54 -11.16 -3.25
N ILE A 67 15.10 -11.76 -4.36
CA ILE A 67 15.83 -12.87 -5.00
C ILE A 67 16.64 -12.31 -6.17
N PRO A 68 17.86 -12.81 -6.43
CA PRO A 68 18.63 -12.42 -7.61
C PRO A 68 17.77 -12.54 -8.88
N PHE A 69 17.88 -11.55 -9.79
CA PHE A 69 17.06 -11.39 -11.00
C PHE A 69 15.59 -10.95 -10.80
N PHE A 70 15.09 -10.82 -9.57
CA PHE A 70 13.82 -10.15 -9.28
C PHE A 70 14.01 -8.85 -8.50
N ARG A 71 13.07 -7.93 -8.72
CA ARG A 71 12.84 -6.79 -7.84
C ARG A 71 11.70 -7.15 -6.87
N GLU A 72 12.00 -7.09 -5.58
CA GLU A 72 11.06 -7.00 -4.44
C GLU A 72 9.84 -7.95 -4.50
N ILE A 73 9.94 -9.06 -3.78
CA ILE A 73 8.86 -10.06 -3.66
C ILE A 73 8.34 -10.15 -2.21
N ILE A 74 7.05 -10.42 -2.09
CA ILE A 74 6.36 -10.75 -0.84
C ILE A 74 5.98 -12.21 -0.90
N VAL A 75 6.59 -13.04 -0.07
CA VAL A 75 6.20 -14.45 0.09
C VAL A 75 5.23 -14.53 1.27
N SER A 76 4.01 -14.95 1.01
CA SER A 76 2.93 -15.14 1.98
C SER A 76 2.70 -16.63 2.20
N SER A 77 3.19 -17.18 3.31
CA SER A 77 3.03 -18.59 3.67
C SER A 77 1.97 -18.75 4.75
N PHE A 78 0.77 -19.18 4.36
CA PHE A 78 -0.30 -19.57 5.24
C PHE A 78 -0.14 -21.02 5.73
N SER A 79 -0.38 -21.25 7.02
CA SER A 79 -0.50 -22.58 7.63
C SER A 79 -1.63 -22.62 8.65
N CYS A 80 -2.51 -23.62 8.56
CA CYS A 80 -3.59 -23.86 9.51
C CYS A 80 -3.32 -25.10 10.36
N GLU A 81 -3.16 -24.91 11.68
CA GLU A 81 -2.94 -26.01 12.63
C GLU A 81 -4.18 -26.91 12.82
N HIS A 82 -5.38 -26.39 12.55
CA HIS A 82 -6.63 -27.13 12.76
C HIS A 82 -6.89 -28.20 11.70
N CYS A 83 -6.56 -27.94 10.43
CA CYS A 83 -6.83 -28.86 9.32
C CYS A 83 -5.57 -29.30 8.54
N GLY A 84 -4.39 -28.77 8.90
CA GLY A 84 -3.13 -29.05 8.22
C GLY A 84 -2.99 -28.41 6.85
N TRP A 85 -3.96 -27.60 6.41
CA TRP A 85 -3.89 -26.91 5.12
C TRP A 85 -2.83 -25.81 5.16
N ASN A 86 -1.95 -25.81 4.16
CA ASN A 86 -0.94 -24.81 3.95
C ASN A 86 -1.05 -24.23 2.53
N ASN A 87 -0.68 -22.96 2.38
CA ASN A 87 -0.71 -22.27 1.11
C ASN A 87 0.41 -21.24 1.08
N THR A 88 1.29 -21.30 0.08
CA THR A 88 2.35 -20.32 -0.09
C THR A 88 2.07 -19.53 -1.37
N GLU A 89 1.81 -18.25 -1.20
CA GLU A 89 1.56 -17.29 -2.26
C GLU A 89 2.74 -16.35 -2.42
N ILE A 90 3.01 -15.93 -3.65
CA ILE A 90 3.97 -14.87 -3.91
C ILE A 90 3.24 -13.71 -4.56
N GLN A 91 3.41 -12.53 -3.97
CA GLN A 91 2.99 -11.26 -4.54
C GLN A 91 4.24 -10.50 -4.97
N SER A 92 4.30 -10.10 -6.23
CA SER A 92 5.36 -9.21 -6.69
C SER A 92 5.04 -7.80 -6.20
N ALA A 93 5.93 -7.19 -5.42
CA ALA A 93 5.83 -5.78 -5.05
C ALA A 93 6.50 -4.87 -6.11
N GLY A 94 7.26 -5.47 -7.03
CA GLY A 94 7.87 -4.77 -8.16
C GLY A 94 6.85 -4.24 -9.17
N ARG A 95 7.20 -3.11 -9.80
CA ARG A 95 6.49 -2.57 -10.97
C ARG A 95 6.39 -3.64 -12.07
N ILE A 96 5.31 -3.60 -12.85
CA ILE A 96 5.19 -4.41 -14.07
C ILE A 96 6.41 -4.12 -14.96
N GLN A 97 7.05 -5.17 -15.49
CA GLN A 97 8.25 -5.01 -16.31
C GLN A 97 7.93 -4.27 -17.62
N ASP A 98 8.97 -3.76 -18.29
CA ASP A 98 8.84 -3.08 -19.58
C ASP A 98 8.30 -4.01 -20.69
N GLN A 99 8.61 -5.30 -20.59
CA GLN A 99 8.23 -6.33 -21.56
C GLN A 99 7.59 -7.53 -20.87
N GLY A 100 6.65 -8.17 -21.57
CA GLY A 100 6.16 -9.49 -21.19
C GLY A 100 7.23 -10.55 -21.45
N VAL A 101 7.17 -11.65 -20.70
CA VAL A 101 8.13 -12.76 -20.82
C VAL A 101 7.39 -14.05 -21.11
N ARG A 102 7.96 -14.86 -22.00
CA ARG A 102 7.49 -16.21 -22.27
C ARG A 102 8.64 -17.19 -22.16
N TYR A 103 8.50 -18.12 -21.23
CA TYR A 103 9.37 -19.26 -21.01
C TYR A 103 8.82 -20.46 -21.78
N THR A 104 9.65 -21.08 -22.60
CA THR A 104 9.36 -22.34 -23.28
C THR A 104 10.40 -23.37 -22.87
N LEU A 105 10.03 -24.24 -21.93
CA LEU A 105 10.89 -25.28 -21.39
C LEU A 105 10.55 -26.61 -22.08
N THR A 106 11.55 -27.26 -22.69
CA THR A 106 11.42 -28.66 -23.11
C THR A 106 11.91 -29.57 -21.99
N VAL A 107 10.96 -30.21 -21.29
CA VAL A 107 11.26 -31.13 -20.20
C VAL A 107 11.73 -32.46 -20.79
N ARG A 108 12.98 -32.85 -20.52
CA ARG A 108 13.59 -34.07 -21.07
C ARG A 108 14.06 -35.03 -19.99
N ALA A 109 14.38 -34.53 -18.81
CA ALA A 109 14.89 -35.32 -17.69
C ALA A 109 14.09 -35.04 -16.41
N LEU A 110 14.21 -35.95 -15.44
CA LEU A 110 13.66 -35.74 -14.10
C LEU A 110 14.27 -34.52 -13.41
N GLU A 111 15.48 -34.11 -13.77
CA GLU A 111 16.10 -32.89 -13.26
C GLU A 111 15.32 -31.63 -13.65
N ASP A 112 14.75 -31.60 -14.86
CA ASP A 112 13.91 -30.48 -15.32
C ASP A 112 12.62 -30.35 -14.50
N MET A 113 12.15 -31.45 -13.88
CA MET A 113 10.96 -31.43 -13.02
C MET A 113 11.21 -30.71 -11.69
N ASN A 114 12.47 -30.66 -11.25
CA ASN A 114 12.88 -30.03 -9.99
C ASN A 114 13.16 -28.54 -10.12
N ARG A 115 13.19 -27.99 -11.35
CA ARG A 115 13.41 -26.57 -11.59
C ARG A 115 12.40 -25.73 -10.82
N GLU A 116 12.90 -24.74 -10.10
CA GLU A 116 12.07 -23.76 -9.42
C GLU A 116 11.32 -22.89 -10.44
N VAL A 117 10.04 -22.66 -10.17
CA VAL A 117 9.14 -21.89 -11.00
C VAL A 117 8.43 -20.86 -10.12
N VAL A 118 8.59 -19.59 -10.46
CA VAL A 118 7.74 -18.53 -9.94
C VAL A 118 6.68 -18.26 -10.99
N LYS A 119 5.43 -18.60 -10.69
CA LYS A 119 4.29 -18.30 -11.54
C LYS A 119 3.53 -17.13 -10.92
N THR A 120 3.29 -16.07 -11.68
CA THR A 120 2.41 -14.98 -11.25
C THR A 120 0.94 -15.30 -11.53
N ASP A 121 0.05 -14.48 -10.99
CA ASP A 121 -1.39 -14.58 -11.24
C ASP A 121 -1.73 -14.29 -12.71
N SER A 122 -1.10 -13.28 -13.31
CA SER A 122 -1.26 -12.91 -14.73
C SER A 122 -0.63 -13.90 -15.72
N ALA A 123 0.17 -14.86 -15.24
CA ALA A 123 0.80 -15.86 -16.10
C ALA A 123 -0.14 -16.99 -16.54
N THR A 124 -0.10 -17.30 -17.83
CA THR A 124 -0.76 -18.45 -18.45
C THR A 124 0.21 -19.61 -18.56
N THR A 125 -0.21 -20.81 -18.18
CA THR A 125 0.61 -22.03 -18.30
C THR A 125 -0.01 -22.99 -19.31
N ARG A 126 0.80 -23.52 -20.23
CA ARG A 126 0.34 -24.46 -21.27
C ARG A 126 1.25 -25.67 -21.40
N ILE A 127 0.63 -26.82 -21.65
CA ILE A 127 1.30 -28.04 -22.11
C ILE A 127 0.64 -28.43 -23.45
N PRO A 128 1.21 -27.98 -24.58
CA PRO A 128 0.60 -28.16 -25.90
C PRO A 128 0.36 -29.62 -26.27
N GLU A 129 1.23 -30.54 -25.84
CA GLU A 129 1.11 -31.97 -26.17
C GLU A 129 -0.13 -32.62 -25.56
N LEU A 130 -0.71 -32.03 -24.53
CA LEU A 130 -1.94 -32.49 -23.88
C LEU A 130 -3.14 -31.55 -24.13
N ASP A 131 -2.99 -30.50 -24.96
CA ASP A 131 -3.98 -29.41 -25.06
C ASP A 131 -4.40 -28.87 -23.68
N PHE A 132 -3.44 -28.79 -22.76
CA PHE A 132 -3.67 -28.33 -21.39
C PHE A 132 -3.34 -26.85 -21.25
N GLU A 133 -4.24 -26.09 -20.65
CA GLU A 133 -4.05 -24.67 -20.35
C GLU A 133 -4.60 -24.31 -18.96
N ILE A 134 -3.78 -23.58 -18.20
CA ILE A 134 -4.17 -22.88 -16.98
C ILE A 134 -4.19 -21.39 -17.33
N PRO A 135 -5.37 -20.77 -17.48
CA PRO A 135 -5.48 -19.38 -17.90
C PRO A 135 -4.99 -18.42 -16.82
N ALA A 136 -4.61 -17.21 -17.23
CA ALA A 136 -4.30 -16.11 -16.32
C ALA A 136 -5.44 -15.86 -15.31
N PHE A 137 -5.08 -15.42 -14.11
CA PHE A 137 -5.93 -15.13 -12.94
C PHE A 137 -6.76 -16.28 -12.40
N SER A 138 -6.64 -17.49 -12.96
CA SER A 138 -7.28 -18.70 -12.41
C SER A 138 -6.63 -19.17 -11.11
N GLN A 139 -5.36 -18.83 -10.90
CA GLN A 139 -4.56 -19.21 -9.74
C GLN A 139 -3.77 -18.01 -9.24
N LYS A 140 -3.61 -17.89 -7.92
CA LYS A 140 -2.72 -16.91 -7.30
C LYS A 140 -1.25 -17.20 -7.63
N GLY A 141 -0.41 -16.19 -7.49
CA GLY A 141 1.03 -16.33 -7.67
C GLY A 141 1.62 -17.34 -6.69
N ALA A 142 2.55 -18.18 -7.16
CA ALA A 142 3.14 -19.26 -6.37
C ALA A 142 4.60 -19.49 -6.77
N LEU A 143 5.45 -19.77 -5.76
CA LEU A 143 6.74 -20.43 -5.96
C LEU A 143 6.54 -21.92 -5.80
N THR A 144 6.92 -22.66 -6.82
CA THR A 144 6.75 -24.10 -6.91
C THR A 144 7.85 -24.68 -7.79
N THR A 145 7.72 -25.94 -8.16
CA THR A 145 8.58 -26.56 -9.17
C THR A 145 7.75 -26.93 -10.39
N VAL A 146 8.42 -27.31 -11.49
CA VAL A 146 7.72 -27.88 -12.66
C VAL A 146 6.83 -29.07 -12.25
N GLU A 147 7.34 -29.96 -11.39
CA GLU A 147 6.53 -31.06 -10.83
C GLU A 147 5.37 -30.54 -9.97
N GLY A 148 5.63 -29.52 -9.14
CA GLY A 148 4.63 -28.92 -8.27
C GLY A 148 3.44 -28.33 -9.04
N LEU A 149 3.68 -27.69 -10.19
CA LEU A 149 2.62 -27.21 -11.08
C LEU A 149 1.72 -28.36 -11.59
N ILE A 150 2.33 -29.46 -12.02
CA ILE A 150 1.60 -30.63 -12.55
C ILE A 150 0.82 -31.31 -11.41
N ASN A 151 1.43 -31.49 -10.25
CA ASN A 151 0.76 -32.07 -9.07
C ASN A 151 -0.43 -31.22 -8.63
N ARG A 152 -0.31 -29.89 -8.65
CA ARG A 152 -1.40 -28.97 -8.32
C ARG A 152 -2.55 -29.07 -9.32
N ALA A 153 -2.25 -29.18 -10.62
CA ALA A 153 -3.24 -29.42 -11.66
C ALA A 153 -3.98 -30.75 -11.47
N ILE A 154 -3.25 -31.83 -11.18
CA ILE A 154 -3.83 -33.14 -10.88
C ILE A 154 -4.76 -33.06 -9.67
N PHE A 155 -4.30 -32.46 -8.57
CA PHE A 155 -5.09 -32.33 -7.34
C PHE A 155 -6.37 -31.53 -7.57
N GLY A 156 -6.30 -30.41 -8.28
CA GLY A 156 -7.47 -29.58 -8.62
C GLY A 156 -8.51 -30.31 -9.47
N LEU A 157 -8.08 -31.22 -10.36
CA LEU A 157 -8.99 -32.04 -11.16
C LEU A 157 -9.56 -33.22 -10.35
N GLU A 158 -8.76 -33.83 -9.47
CA GLU A 158 -9.08 -35.04 -8.71
C GLU A 158 -10.00 -34.78 -7.50
N GLN A 159 -9.88 -33.62 -6.85
CA GLN A 159 -10.62 -33.30 -5.62
C GLN A 159 -12.15 -33.44 -5.78
N ASP A 160 -12.70 -33.00 -6.90
CA ASP A 160 -14.15 -33.01 -7.16
C ASP A 160 -14.65 -34.27 -7.88
N GLN A 161 -13.76 -35.19 -8.26
CA GLN A 161 -14.13 -36.43 -8.96
C GLN A 161 -15.14 -37.30 -8.19
N PRO A 162 -15.06 -37.47 -6.85
CA PRO A 162 -16.06 -38.26 -6.12
C PRO A 162 -17.49 -37.73 -6.30
N THR A 163 -17.66 -36.41 -6.29
CA THR A 163 -18.95 -35.74 -6.50
C THR A 163 -19.43 -35.89 -7.95
N ARG A 164 -18.54 -35.71 -8.93
CA ARG A 164 -18.87 -35.86 -10.36
C ARG A 164 -19.31 -37.30 -10.71
N ARG A 165 -18.65 -38.31 -10.12
CA ARG A 165 -19.02 -39.72 -10.28
C ARG A 165 -20.37 -40.04 -9.62
N ALA A 166 -20.63 -39.49 -8.43
CA ALA A 166 -21.91 -39.68 -7.74
C ALA A 166 -23.10 -39.12 -8.55
N ASN A 167 -22.90 -38.00 -9.24
CA ASN A 167 -23.89 -37.36 -10.11
C ASN A 167 -24.02 -38.00 -11.50
N LYS A 168 -23.25 -39.06 -11.81
CA LYS A 168 -23.18 -39.74 -13.12
C LYS A 168 -22.89 -38.77 -14.28
N ASP A 169 -21.99 -37.83 -14.05
CA ASP A 169 -21.53 -36.92 -15.10
C ASP A 169 -20.68 -37.69 -16.10
N ALA A 170 -21.07 -37.68 -17.39
CA ALA A 170 -20.29 -38.28 -18.48
C ALA A 170 -18.90 -37.64 -18.63
N THR A 171 -18.70 -36.44 -18.07
CA THR A 171 -17.43 -35.72 -18.05
C THR A 171 -16.43 -36.33 -17.06
N ALA A 172 -16.89 -37.06 -16.05
CA ALA A 172 -16.03 -37.64 -15.01
C ALA A 172 -15.03 -38.66 -15.58
N GLU A 173 -15.46 -39.49 -16.54
CA GLU A 173 -14.58 -40.48 -17.20
C GLU A 173 -13.50 -39.79 -18.03
N ARG A 174 -13.85 -38.73 -18.76
CA ARG A 174 -12.88 -37.95 -19.56
C ARG A 174 -11.85 -37.24 -18.69
N ILE A 175 -12.27 -36.74 -17.53
CA ILE A 175 -11.37 -36.12 -16.56
C ILE A 175 -10.42 -37.18 -15.96
N ASP A 176 -10.91 -38.38 -15.65
CA ASP A 176 -10.07 -39.49 -15.17
C ASP A 176 -8.99 -39.88 -16.21
N GLU A 177 -9.38 -40.02 -17.48
CA GLU A 177 -8.43 -40.27 -18.58
C GLU A 177 -7.38 -39.15 -18.69
N PHE A 178 -7.78 -37.90 -18.51
CA PHE A 178 -6.87 -36.76 -18.56
C PHE A 178 -5.92 -36.70 -17.37
N ILE A 179 -6.40 -37.02 -16.16
CA ILE A 179 -5.58 -37.12 -14.95
C ILE A 179 -4.49 -38.18 -15.13
N VAL A 180 -4.81 -39.31 -15.78
CA VAL A 180 -3.81 -40.35 -16.10
C VAL A 180 -2.71 -39.78 -17.01
N LYS A 181 -3.07 -39.06 -18.07
CA LYS A 181 -2.09 -38.40 -18.97
C LYS A 181 -1.19 -37.42 -18.22
N LEU A 182 -1.74 -36.61 -17.30
CA LEU A 182 -0.93 -35.71 -16.47
C LEU A 182 0.01 -36.47 -15.52
N LYS A 183 -0.45 -37.59 -14.94
CA LYS A 183 0.37 -38.45 -14.08
C LYS A 183 1.50 -39.13 -14.88
N GLU A 184 1.28 -39.46 -16.14
CA GLU A 184 2.29 -40.03 -17.04
C GLU A 184 3.43 -39.05 -17.36
N LEU A 185 3.15 -37.73 -17.46
CA LEU A 185 4.18 -36.70 -17.66
C LEU A 185 5.26 -36.72 -16.59
N LYS A 186 4.91 -37.10 -15.35
CA LYS A 186 5.86 -37.19 -14.23
C LYS A 186 6.95 -38.23 -14.45
N GLN A 187 6.69 -39.26 -15.25
CA GLN A 187 7.69 -40.29 -15.55
C GLN A 187 8.71 -39.82 -16.61
N VAL A 188 8.43 -38.71 -17.30
CA VAL A 188 9.27 -38.13 -18.35
C VAL A 188 9.70 -39.18 -19.39
N ALA A 189 8.80 -40.14 -19.70
CA ALA A 189 9.07 -41.19 -20.69
C ALA A 189 9.16 -40.61 -22.12
N THR A 190 8.40 -39.55 -22.37
CA THR A 190 8.45 -38.75 -23.59
C THR A 190 8.67 -37.28 -23.22
N PRO A 191 9.56 -36.55 -23.90
CA PRO A 191 9.72 -35.12 -23.69
C PRO A 191 8.40 -34.37 -23.96
N PHE A 192 8.14 -33.32 -23.18
CA PHE A 192 7.00 -32.43 -23.36
C PHE A 192 7.41 -30.98 -23.16
N THR A 193 6.55 -30.06 -23.58
CA THR A 193 6.83 -28.62 -23.53
C THR A 193 5.98 -27.97 -22.46
N LEU A 194 6.63 -27.28 -21.53
CA LEU A 194 5.98 -26.38 -20.58
C LEU A 194 6.16 -24.94 -21.06
N ILE A 195 5.05 -24.24 -21.28
CA ILE A 195 5.04 -22.83 -21.66
C ILE A 195 4.46 -22.03 -20.51
N ILE A 196 5.20 -21.02 -20.04
CA ILE A 196 4.72 -20.02 -19.10
C ILE A 196 4.82 -18.67 -19.78
N ASP A 197 3.66 -18.07 -20.07
CA ASP A 197 3.53 -16.79 -20.74
C ASP A 197 2.98 -15.77 -19.75
N ASP A 198 3.81 -14.81 -19.36
CA ASP A 198 3.50 -13.79 -18.38
C ASP A 198 3.63 -12.39 -18.98
N PRO A 199 2.50 -11.73 -19.29
CA PRO A 199 2.49 -10.36 -19.77
C PRO A 199 3.08 -9.35 -18.78
N ALA A 200 3.09 -9.64 -17.48
CA ALA A 200 3.64 -8.75 -16.47
C ALA A 200 5.19 -8.81 -16.38
N GLY A 201 5.81 -9.83 -16.98
CA GLY A 201 7.26 -10.03 -16.96
C GLY A 201 7.82 -10.53 -15.63
N ASN A 202 6.97 -10.96 -14.70
CA ASN A 202 7.32 -11.25 -13.30
C ASN A 202 7.31 -12.76 -12.99
N SER A 203 7.17 -13.63 -13.99
CA SER A 203 7.33 -15.07 -13.83
C SER A 203 8.77 -15.50 -14.07
N PHE A 204 9.14 -16.66 -13.55
CA PHE A 204 10.50 -17.19 -13.62
C PHE A 204 10.51 -18.70 -13.74
N VAL A 205 11.49 -19.21 -14.48
CA VAL A 205 11.84 -20.63 -14.52
C VAL A 205 13.34 -20.72 -14.31
N GLU A 206 13.75 -21.52 -13.34
CA GLU A 206 15.15 -21.72 -12.98
C GLU A 206 15.95 -22.33 -14.13
N ASN A 207 17.16 -21.80 -14.32
CA ASN A 207 18.22 -22.42 -15.10
C ASN A 207 19.19 -23.15 -14.15
N PRO A 208 19.11 -24.49 -14.04
CA PRO A 208 19.98 -25.26 -13.14
C PRO A 208 21.45 -25.25 -13.58
N HIS A 209 21.74 -24.86 -14.83
CA HIS A 209 23.10 -24.77 -15.37
C HIS A 209 23.70 -23.37 -15.23
N ALA A 210 23.00 -22.41 -14.60
CA ALA A 210 23.49 -21.04 -14.47
C ALA A 210 24.89 -21.00 -13.82
N PRO A 211 25.84 -20.18 -14.34
CA PRO A 211 25.69 -19.15 -15.38
C PRO A 211 25.83 -19.67 -16.83
N GLN A 212 25.97 -20.98 -17.03
CA GLN A 212 26.01 -21.57 -18.38
C GLN A 212 24.64 -21.46 -19.05
N LYS A 213 24.65 -21.47 -20.38
CA LYS A 213 23.43 -21.38 -21.17
C LYS A 213 22.61 -22.66 -21.01
N ASP A 214 21.31 -22.49 -20.81
CA ASP A 214 20.35 -23.59 -20.87
C ASP A 214 19.83 -23.74 -22.30
N ASP A 215 20.07 -24.89 -22.92
CA ASP A 215 19.54 -25.18 -24.26
C ASP A 215 18.11 -25.75 -24.22
N ALA A 216 17.63 -26.21 -23.07
CA ALA A 216 16.28 -26.73 -22.90
C ALA A 216 15.24 -25.63 -22.58
N LEU A 217 15.70 -24.47 -22.09
CA LEU A 217 14.86 -23.31 -21.74
C LEU A 217 15.06 -22.16 -22.73
N VAL A 218 14.01 -21.85 -23.49
CA VAL A 218 13.98 -20.68 -24.39
C VAL A 218 13.18 -19.57 -23.72
N ILE A 219 13.83 -18.41 -23.52
CA ILE A 219 13.22 -17.21 -22.95
C ILE A 219 13.01 -16.20 -24.08
N THR A 220 11.76 -15.77 -24.27
CA THR A 220 11.40 -14.74 -25.25
C THR A 220 10.74 -13.56 -24.55
N HIS A 221 11.21 -12.36 -24.87
CA HIS A 221 10.60 -11.12 -24.40
C HIS A 221 9.76 -10.50 -25.53
N TYR A 222 8.62 -9.93 -25.19
CA TYR A 222 7.72 -9.33 -26.17
C TYR A 222 7.11 -8.02 -25.66
N ASN A 223 6.78 -7.13 -26.60
CA ASN A 223 6.00 -5.95 -26.28
C ASN A 223 4.53 -6.34 -26.10
N ARG A 224 3.93 -5.88 -25.02
CA ARG A 224 2.54 -6.19 -24.67
C ARG A 224 1.60 -5.68 -25.76
N THR A 225 0.52 -6.42 -25.96
CA THR A 225 -0.63 -5.97 -26.75
C THR A 225 -1.54 -5.10 -25.90
N LEU A 226 -2.37 -4.26 -26.52
CA LEU A 226 -3.34 -3.41 -25.80
C LEU A 226 -4.23 -4.23 -24.84
N LEU A 227 -4.69 -5.41 -25.28
CA LEU A 227 -5.49 -6.32 -24.44
C LEU A 227 -4.71 -6.80 -23.20
N GLN A 228 -3.42 -7.05 -23.33
CA GLN A 228 -2.56 -7.45 -22.22
C GLN A 228 -2.27 -6.27 -21.27
N GLU A 229 -2.17 -5.05 -21.80
CA GLU A 229 -2.00 -3.85 -20.99
C GLU A 229 -3.25 -3.56 -20.15
N GLU A 230 -4.43 -3.58 -20.77
CA GLU A 230 -5.72 -3.45 -20.08
C GLU A 230 -5.91 -4.53 -19.01
N MET A 231 -5.57 -5.79 -19.34
CA MET A 231 -5.63 -6.92 -18.42
C MET A 231 -4.76 -6.73 -17.17
N LEU A 232 -3.63 -6.02 -17.31
CA LEU A 232 -2.73 -5.70 -16.21
C LEU A 232 -3.10 -4.37 -15.52
N GLY A 233 -4.18 -3.71 -15.94
CA GLY A 233 -4.58 -2.40 -15.44
C GLY A 233 -3.64 -1.26 -15.84
N LEU A 234 -2.84 -1.45 -16.90
CA LEU A 234 -2.00 -0.40 -17.47
C LEU A 234 -2.88 0.48 -18.36
N GLN A 235 -3.03 1.75 -17.98
CA GLN A 235 -3.60 2.74 -18.88
C GLN A 235 -2.58 3.07 -19.97
N ALA A 236 -3.03 3.24 -21.22
CA ALA A 236 -2.19 3.76 -22.28
C ALA A 236 -1.68 5.15 -21.87
N GLU A 237 -0.42 5.23 -21.46
CA GLU A 237 0.23 6.52 -21.26
C GLU A 237 0.18 7.27 -22.58
N ALA A 238 -0.43 8.46 -22.57
CA ALA A 238 -0.32 9.40 -23.66
C ALA A 238 1.19 9.58 -24.00
N PRO A 239 1.54 9.78 -25.29
CA PRO A 239 2.94 9.70 -25.71
C PRO A 239 3.81 10.63 -24.88
N ALA A 240 4.81 10.05 -24.20
CA ALA A 240 5.74 10.76 -23.34
C ALA A 240 6.41 11.93 -24.09
N GLU A 241 6.11 13.17 -23.68
CA GLU A 241 6.92 14.32 -24.03
C GLU A 241 8.17 14.36 -23.14
N LYS A 242 9.30 14.03 -23.77
CA LYS A 242 10.72 14.35 -23.47
C LYS A 242 11.28 14.03 -22.06
N PRO A 243 12.46 13.38 -21.99
CA PRO A 243 13.12 13.05 -20.74
C PRO A 243 13.94 14.22 -20.17
N GLN A 244 14.12 14.18 -18.84
CA GLN A 244 15.05 14.94 -17.96
C GLN A 244 14.49 16.17 -17.24
N GLU A 245 13.86 15.92 -16.09
CA GLU A 245 14.20 16.56 -14.82
C GLU A 245 14.08 15.46 -13.74
N GLU A 246 15.11 15.33 -12.91
CA GLU A 246 15.22 14.26 -11.92
C GLU A 246 14.03 14.22 -10.95
N ASP A 247 13.61 13.00 -10.63
CA ASP A 247 12.43 12.65 -9.83
C ASP A 247 12.63 12.97 -8.33
N LEU A 248 12.81 14.25 -8.00
CA LEU A 248 12.63 14.77 -6.62
C LEU A 248 11.19 14.60 -6.12
N ARG A 249 10.28 14.13 -6.98
CA ARG A 249 8.83 14.03 -6.73
C ARG A 249 8.47 12.77 -5.97
N ASN A 250 9.28 11.72 -6.09
CA ASN A 250 9.09 10.45 -5.35
C ASN A 250 9.99 10.29 -4.12
N GLU A 251 11.00 11.15 -3.94
CA GLU A 251 11.88 11.11 -2.76
C GLU A 251 11.27 11.86 -1.57
N VAL A 252 11.39 11.26 -0.38
CA VAL A 252 11.05 11.93 0.88
C VAL A 252 12.24 12.80 1.26
N LEU A 253 12.06 14.12 1.19
CA LEU A 253 13.07 15.08 1.61
C LEU A 253 13.02 15.22 3.12
N GLN A 254 14.13 14.93 3.80
CA GLN A 254 14.22 15.04 5.24
C GLN A 254 15.10 16.23 5.64
N PHE A 255 14.59 17.09 6.53
CA PHE A 255 15.37 18.20 7.07
C PHE A 255 15.17 18.34 8.58
N ASN A 256 16.16 18.91 9.25
CA ASN A 256 16.11 19.16 10.68
C ASN A 256 15.37 20.47 10.95
N THR A 257 14.41 20.45 11.87
CA THR A 257 13.70 21.63 12.38
C THR A 257 13.58 21.53 13.90
N ASN A 258 12.97 22.52 14.55
CA ASN A 258 12.63 22.43 15.96
C ASN A 258 11.20 21.93 16.13
N CYS A 259 10.96 21.10 17.15
CA CYS A 259 9.63 20.65 17.53
C CYS A 259 8.77 21.86 17.96
N PRO A 260 7.55 22.04 17.41
CA PRO A 260 6.69 23.18 17.75
C PRO A 260 6.23 23.17 19.22
N GLU A 261 6.24 22.01 19.88
CA GLU A 261 5.75 21.87 21.25
C GLU A 261 6.85 22.04 22.30
N CYS A 262 8.01 21.41 22.12
CA CYS A 262 9.09 21.40 23.12
C CYS A 262 10.36 22.13 22.68
N ASN A 263 10.39 22.63 21.44
CA ASN A 263 11.53 23.32 20.81
C ASN A 263 12.84 22.49 20.75
N ALA A 264 12.77 21.18 21.02
CA ALA A 264 13.88 20.26 20.82
C ALA A 264 14.15 20.05 19.31
N PRO A 265 15.39 19.77 18.90
CA PRO A 265 15.69 19.41 17.53
C PRO A 265 14.90 18.16 17.13
N ALA A 266 14.17 18.22 16.02
CA ALA A 266 13.34 17.15 15.47
C ALA A 266 13.54 17.03 13.96
N GLN A 267 13.26 15.86 13.42
CA GLN A 267 13.30 15.63 11.98
C GLN A 267 11.91 15.79 11.38
N THR A 268 11.81 16.55 10.29
CA THR A 268 10.60 16.68 9.48
C THR A 268 10.82 16.03 8.13
N ASN A 269 9.95 15.09 7.82
CA ASN A 269 9.87 14.46 6.51
C ASN A 269 8.92 15.25 5.63
N MET A 270 9.38 15.65 4.45
CA MET A 270 8.62 16.36 3.45
C MET A 270 8.43 15.47 2.24
N LYS A 271 7.19 15.37 1.74
CA LYS A 271 6.88 14.69 0.49
C LYS A 271 5.98 15.56 -0.37
N LEU A 272 6.39 15.80 -1.61
CA LEU A 272 5.48 16.34 -2.62
C LEU A 272 4.52 15.23 -3.05
N VAL A 273 3.22 15.51 -2.99
CA VAL A 273 2.16 14.59 -3.40
C VAL A 273 1.26 15.31 -4.39
N GLN A 274 1.11 14.72 -5.58
CA GLN A 274 0.06 15.09 -6.53
C GLN A 274 -1.18 14.28 -6.19
N ILE A 275 -2.23 14.95 -5.71
CA ILE A 275 -3.53 14.32 -5.53
C ILE A 275 -4.21 14.28 -6.90
N PRO A 276 -4.65 13.10 -7.41
CA PRO A 276 -5.34 13.00 -8.68
C PRO A 276 -6.52 13.98 -8.76
N HIS A 277 -6.66 14.69 -9.88
CA HIS A 277 -7.68 15.73 -10.07
C HIS A 277 -7.61 16.93 -9.10
N PHE A 278 -6.50 17.07 -8.36
CA PHE A 278 -6.18 18.22 -7.55
C PHE A 278 -4.72 18.64 -7.77
N LYS A 279 -4.33 19.78 -7.19
CA LYS A 279 -2.98 20.33 -7.35
C LYS A 279 -1.95 19.67 -6.44
N GLU A 280 -0.70 20.06 -6.63
CA GLU A 280 0.42 19.63 -5.81
C GLU A 280 0.30 20.12 -4.35
N VAL A 281 0.44 19.18 -3.43
CA VAL A 281 0.49 19.43 -1.98
C VAL A 281 1.79 18.91 -1.40
N ILE A 282 2.24 19.53 -0.32
CA ILE A 282 3.44 19.17 0.42
C ILE A 282 2.98 18.63 1.76
N ILE A 283 3.26 17.35 2.00
CA ILE A 283 3.01 16.71 3.30
C ILE A 283 4.28 16.82 4.13
N MET A 284 4.16 17.42 5.31
CA MET A 284 5.23 17.61 6.29
C MET A 284 4.88 16.83 7.55
N ALA A 285 5.63 15.76 7.81
CA ALA A 285 5.46 14.92 8.99
C ALA A 285 6.63 15.13 9.96
N THR A 286 6.36 15.68 11.14
CA THR A 286 7.37 15.85 12.20
C THR A 286 7.11 14.85 13.31
N ASN A 287 8.14 14.09 13.69
CA ASN A 287 8.07 13.15 14.80
C ASN A 287 9.19 13.49 15.79
N CYS A 288 8.81 14.01 16.97
CA CYS A 288 9.76 14.41 17.99
C CYS A 288 10.03 13.25 18.96
N GLU A 289 11.25 12.74 18.97
CA GLU A 289 11.67 11.67 19.88
C GLU A 289 11.71 12.12 21.35
N ASN A 290 11.82 13.42 21.61
CA ASN A 290 12.05 13.96 22.94
C ASN A 290 10.75 14.16 23.75
N CYS A 291 9.65 14.52 23.10
CA CYS A 291 8.33 14.68 23.75
C CYS A 291 7.24 13.77 23.18
N GLY A 292 7.52 13.01 22.12
CA GLY A 292 6.54 12.17 21.44
C GLY A 292 5.56 12.91 20.54
N HIS A 293 5.75 14.22 20.33
CA HIS A 293 4.89 15.02 19.47
C HIS A 293 4.93 14.51 18.02
N ARG A 294 3.76 14.26 17.44
CA ARG A 294 3.59 13.85 16.05
C ARG A 294 2.64 14.81 15.37
N THR A 295 3.07 15.37 14.25
CA THR A 295 2.24 16.23 13.41
C THR A 295 2.37 15.81 11.96
N ASN A 296 1.25 15.86 11.23
CA ASN A 296 1.16 15.68 9.79
C ASN A 296 0.49 16.93 9.22
N GLU A 297 1.30 17.92 8.87
CA GLU A 297 0.84 19.15 8.24
C GLU A 297 0.82 18.96 6.73
N VAL A 298 -0.27 19.34 6.09
CA VAL A 298 -0.36 19.36 4.64
C VAL A 298 -0.49 20.82 4.20
N LYS A 299 0.53 21.28 3.47
CA LYS A 299 0.58 22.61 2.90
C LYS A 299 0.33 22.52 1.41
N SER A 300 -0.47 23.43 0.87
CA SER A 300 -0.55 23.57 -0.58
C SER A 300 0.81 24.06 -1.07
N GLY A 301 1.49 23.30 -1.92
CA GLY A 301 2.80 23.68 -2.45
C GLY A 301 2.71 24.80 -3.49
N GLY A 302 1.50 25.08 -3.98
CA GLY A 302 1.22 26.12 -4.96
C GLY A 302 0.97 27.50 -4.36
N ALA A 303 1.10 28.53 -5.20
CA ALA A 303 0.65 29.87 -4.88
C ALA A 303 -0.86 29.91 -4.61
N VAL A 304 -1.32 30.96 -3.93
CA VAL A 304 -2.76 31.22 -3.74
C VAL A 304 -3.45 31.25 -5.10
N GLU A 305 -4.53 30.47 -5.27
CA GLU A 305 -5.26 30.40 -6.54
C GLU A 305 -5.80 31.78 -6.95
N PRO A 306 -6.03 32.02 -8.24
CA PRO A 306 -6.67 33.26 -8.70
C PRO A 306 -8.10 33.42 -8.17
N LEU A 307 -8.80 32.31 -7.90
CA LEU A 307 -10.20 32.27 -7.45
C LEU A 307 -10.33 31.49 -6.14
N GLY A 308 -11.32 31.87 -5.34
CA GLY A 308 -11.77 31.06 -4.22
C GLY A 308 -12.65 29.90 -4.71
N THR A 309 -12.76 28.86 -3.89
CA THR A 309 -13.52 27.66 -4.21
C THR A 309 -14.48 27.35 -3.08
N ARG A 310 -15.77 27.20 -3.41
CA ARG A 310 -16.80 26.69 -2.51
C ARG A 310 -17.26 25.32 -3.00
N ILE A 311 -17.13 24.31 -2.17
CA ILE A 311 -17.54 22.93 -2.45
C ILE A 311 -18.73 22.62 -1.54
N THR A 312 -19.85 22.22 -2.13
CA THR A 312 -21.04 21.79 -1.40
C THR A 312 -21.31 20.34 -1.74
N LEU A 313 -21.21 19.45 -0.74
CA LEU A 313 -21.57 18.04 -0.85
C LEU A 313 -22.86 17.79 -0.07
N HIS A 314 -23.85 17.19 -0.71
CA HIS A 314 -25.00 16.62 -0.02
C HIS A 314 -24.69 15.18 0.37
N ILE A 315 -24.51 14.93 1.66
CA ILE A 315 -24.19 13.61 2.20
C ILE A 315 -25.46 12.76 2.11
N THR A 316 -25.42 11.71 1.30
CA THR A 316 -26.59 10.86 1.04
C THR A 316 -26.35 9.40 1.34
N ASP A 317 -25.10 8.95 1.33
CA ASP A 317 -24.71 7.55 1.49
C ASP A 317 -23.60 7.39 2.55
N PRO A 318 -23.59 6.31 3.34
CA PRO A 318 -22.50 6.04 4.28
C PRO A 318 -21.11 5.99 3.62
N SER A 319 -21.01 5.66 2.32
CA SER A 319 -19.76 5.70 1.57
C SER A 319 -19.19 7.12 1.40
N ASP A 320 -19.99 8.18 1.55
CA ASP A 320 -19.48 9.56 1.53
C ASP A 320 -18.46 9.82 2.65
N MET A 321 -18.54 9.04 3.75
CA MET A 321 -17.62 9.14 4.88
C MET A 321 -16.17 8.80 4.53
N THR A 322 -15.95 7.98 3.48
CA THR A 322 -14.60 7.57 3.06
C THR A 322 -13.97 8.52 2.04
N ARG A 323 -14.66 9.59 1.63
CA ARG A 323 -14.12 10.59 0.70
C ARG A 323 -12.88 11.25 1.27
N ASP A 324 -11.80 11.27 0.49
CA ASP A 324 -10.59 12.02 0.82
C ASP A 324 -10.88 13.52 0.87
N LEU A 325 -10.32 14.20 1.87
CA LEU A 325 -10.56 15.60 2.18
C LEU A 325 -9.25 16.28 2.58
N LEU A 326 -8.95 17.42 1.95
CA LEU A 326 -7.90 18.34 2.38
C LEU A 326 -8.53 19.65 2.85
N LYS A 327 -8.44 19.92 4.16
CA LYS A 327 -8.83 21.21 4.73
C LYS A 327 -7.60 22.11 4.81
N SER A 328 -7.57 23.19 4.05
CA SER A 328 -6.51 24.21 4.16
C SER A 328 -6.72 25.06 5.43
N GLU A 329 -5.71 25.84 5.79
CA GLU A 329 -5.82 26.80 6.90
C GLU A 329 -6.80 27.94 6.60
N THR A 330 -7.06 28.23 5.33
CA THR A 330 -7.97 29.31 4.89
C THR A 330 -9.38 28.82 4.61
N CYS A 331 -9.63 27.51 4.72
CA CYS A 331 -10.94 26.92 4.50
C CYS A 331 -11.82 27.01 5.75
N SER A 332 -13.03 27.55 5.61
CA SER A 332 -14.12 27.35 6.57
C SER A 332 -14.93 26.10 6.21
N VAL A 333 -15.58 25.51 7.21
CA VAL A 333 -16.46 24.36 7.04
C VAL A 333 -17.82 24.67 7.65
N GLU A 334 -18.90 24.40 6.93
CA GLU A 334 -20.27 24.67 7.37
C GLU A 334 -21.15 23.41 7.21
N ILE A 335 -21.99 23.14 8.21
CA ILE A 335 -23.05 22.13 8.16
C ILE A 335 -24.37 22.84 8.49
N PRO A 336 -25.12 23.33 7.48
CA PRO A 336 -26.28 24.18 7.69
C PRO A 336 -27.39 23.55 8.54
N GLU A 337 -27.64 22.24 8.38
CA GLU A 337 -28.65 21.50 9.15
C GLU A 337 -28.34 21.40 10.63
N LEU A 338 -27.08 21.59 11.01
CA LEU A 338 -26.63 21.61 12.41
C LEU A 338 -26.45 23.04 12.94
N GLU A 339 -26.69 24.08 12.12
CA GLU A 339 -26.34 25.47 12.43
C GLU A 339 -24.88 25.60 12.88
N PHE A 340 -23.99 24.83 12.24
CA PHE A 340 -22.59 24.71 12.64
C PHE A 340 -21.66 25.30 11.60
N GLU A 341 -20.73 26.14 12.07
CA GLU A 341 -19.65 26.71 11.29
C GLU A 341 -18.33 26.54 12.04
N LEU A 342 -17.35 25.99 11.34
CA LEU A 342 -15.97 25.88 11.78
C LEU A 342 -15.16 26.96 11.05
N GLY A 343 -14.65 27.90 11.83
CA GLY A 343 -13.85 29.01 11.31
C GLY A 343 -12.57 28.55 10.60
N MET A 344 -12.00 29.48 9.84
CA MET A 344 -10.68 29.30 9.23
C MET A 344 -9.61 28.99 10.31
N ALA A 345 -8.53 28.33 9.91
CA ALA A 345 -7.41 27.83 10.72
C ALA A 345 -7.75 26.69 11.70
N VAL A 346 -9.00 26.55 12.15
CA VAL A 346 -9.39 25.47 13.05
C VAL A 346 -9.41 24.14 12.30
N LEU A 347 -8.68 23.14 12.81
CA LEU A 347 -8.48 21.83 12.15
C LEU A 347 -7.98 21.95 10.69
N GLY A 348 -7.29 23.04 10.35
CA GLY A 348 -6.70 23.27 9.03
C GLY A 348 -5.38 22.53 8.82
N GLY A 349 -4.89 22.52 7.57
CA GLY A 349 -3.62 21.90 7.19
C GLY A 349 -3.64 20.38 7.31
N LYS A 350 -4.82 19.74 7.20
CA LYS A 350 -4.98 18.31 7.42
C LYS A 350 -5.54 17.61 6.19
N PHE A 351 -4.88 16.53 5.78
CA PHE A 351 -5.41 15.56 4.84
C PHE A 351 -6.02 14.39 5.63
N THR A 352 -7.31 14.13 5.41
CA THR A 352 -8.10 13.14 6.15
C THR A 352 -9.26 12.65 5.29
N THR A 353 -10.19 11.91 5.88
CA THR A 353 -11.47 11.58 5.25
C THR A 353 -12.58 12.47 5.80
N LEU A 354 -13.73 12.54 5.13
CA LEU A 354 -14.90 13.23 5.66
C LEU A 354 -15.25 12.73 7.07
N GLU A 355 -15.21 11.42 7.30
CA GLU A 355 -15.41 10.83 8.64
C GLU A 355 -14.41 11.34 9.67
N GLY A 356 -13.12 11.38 9.30
CA GLY A 356 -12.05 11.81 10.19
C GLY A 356 -12.25 13.26 10.63
N LEU A 357 -12.60 14.15 9.70
CA LEU A 357 -12.88 15.55 10.01
C LEU A 357 -14.12 15.70 10.92
N LEU A 358 -15.22 14.98 10.65
CA LEU A 358 -16.43 15.06 11.48
C LEU A 358 -16.19 14.52 12.90
N LYS A 359 -15.37 13.48 13.06
CA LYS A 359 -14.94 12.98 14.37
C LYS A 359 -14.09 14.01 15.13
N ASP A 360 -13.16 14.68 14.44
CA ASP A 360 -12.37 15.75 15.05
C ASP A 360 -13.25 16.92 15.49
N VAL A 361 -14.23 17.30 14.67
CA VAL A 361 -15.23 18.34 15.00
C VAL A 361 -15.99 17.94 16.27
N ARG A 362 -16.47 16.70 16.34
CA ARG A 362 -17.13 16.18 17.54
C ARG A 362 -16.21 16.26 18.76
N GLU A 363 -14.97 15.83 18.64
CA GLU A 363 -14.01 15.85 19.74
C GLU A 363 -13.73 17.27 20.23
N LEU A 364 -13.49 18.20 19.30
CA LEU A 364 -13.27 19.62 19.60
C LEU A 364 -14.46 20.20 20.37
N VAL A 365 -15.67 19.98 19.87
CA VAL A 365 -16.90 20.53 20.44
C VAL A 365 -17.21 19.92 21.82
N THR A 366 -17.00 18.61 21.99
CA THR A 366 -17.30 17.89 23.25
C THR A 366 -16.24 18.09 24.34
N LYS A 367 -14.97 18.24 23.98
CA LYS A 367 -13.87 18.45 24.95
C LYS A 367 -13.62 19.92 25.30
N ASN A 368 -14.40 20.86 24.75
CA ASN A 368 -14.22 22.28 25.02
C ASN A 368 -14.43 22.61 26.51
N PRO A 369 -13.43 23.14 27.23
CA PRO A 369 -13.49 23.36 28.68
C PRO A 369 -14.57 24.38 29.13
N PHE A 370 -15.12 25.17 28.21
CA PHE A 370 -16.24 26.08 28.46
C PHE A 370 -17.58 25.36 28.71
N THR A 371 -17.66 24.05 28.45
CA THR A 371 -18.84 23.21 28.71
C THR A 371 -18.72 22.43 30.03
N LEU A 372 -17.54 22.45 30.68
CA LEU A 372 -17.16 21.59 31.82
C LEU A 372 -16.84 22.39 33.10
N GLY A 373 -17.47 23.56 33.29
CA GLY A 373 -17.33 24.39 34.50
C GLY A 373 -18.65 24.62 35.23
N ASP A 374 -18.58 24.98 36.51
CA ASP A 374 -19.73 25.35 37.35
C ASP A 374 -20.51 26.59 36.87
N SER A 375 -19.95 27.31 35.90
CA SER A 375 -20.53 28.49 35.24
C SER A 375 -21.27 28.16 33.93
N SER A 376 -21.40 26.88 33.57
CA SER A 376 -22.10 26.46 32.34
C SER A 376 -23.61 26.69 32.45
N ASN A 377 -24.19 27.42 31.50
CA ASN A 377 -25.64 27.55 31.40
C ASN A 377 -26.26 26.20 30.97
N PRO A 378 -27.27 25.65 31.68
CA PRO A 378 -27.86 24.35 31.35
C PRO A 378 -28.43 24.28 29.92
N GLY A 379 -28.94 25.38 29.38
CA GLY A 379 -29.44 25.44 28.00
C GLY A 379 -28.36 25.38 26.92
N GLN A 380 -27.09 25.62 27.22
CA GLN A 380 -25.98 25.43 26.26
C GLN A 380 -25.56 23.96 26.19
N THR A 381 -25.61 23.24 27.30
CA THR A 381 -25.30 21.82 27.35
C THR A 381 -26.31 20.97 26.58
N GLU A 382 -27.60 21.31 26.65
CA GLU A 382 -28.66 20.62 25.87
C GLU A 382 -28.46 20.79 24.35
N LYS A 383 -28.17 22.02 23.89
CA LYS A 383 -27.87 22.28 22.48
C LYS A 383 -26.62 21.53 21.99
N LEU A 384 -25.60 21.44 22.84
CA LEU A 384 -24.37 20.71 22.52
C LEU A 384 -24.61 19.20 22.41
N GLN A 385 -25.44 18.65 23.29
CA GLN A 385 -25.85 17.25 23.24
C GLN A 385 -26.68 16.96 21.99
N GLU A 386 -27.62 17.84 21.64
CA GLU A 386 -28.40 17.73 20.41
C GLU A 386 -27.51 17.78 19.16
N PHE A 387 -26.55 18.70 19.13
CA PHE A 387 -25.54 18.78 18.07
C PHE A 387 -24.73 17.48 17.96
N SER A 388 -24.20 16.97 19.07
CA SER A 388 -23.41 15.73 19.08
C SER A 388 -24.23 14.55 18.58
N GLN A 389 -25.50 14.43 18.98
CA GLN A 389 -26.38 13.35 18.54
C GLN A 389 -26.68 13.42 17.05
N LYS A 390 -26.97 14.61 16.51
CA LYS A 390 -27.22 14.77 15.07
C LYS A 390 -25.96 14.54 14.26
N LEU A 391 -24.79 14.99 14.74
CA LEU A 391 -23.50 14.74 14.09
C LEU A 391 -23.19 13.23 14.04
N ASP A 392 -23.44 12.51 15.12
CA ASP A 392 -23.29 11.04 15.16
C ASP A 392 -24.25 10.36 14.16
N GLN A 393 -25.49 10.83 14.03
CA GLN A 393 -26.44 10.32 13.03
C GLN A 393 -26.00 10.58 11.59
N ILE A 394 -25.30 11.68 11.31
CA ILE A 394 -24.71 11.96 9.99
C ILE A 394 -23.54 11.02 9.73
N ILE A 395 -22.65 10.83 10.71
CA ILE A 395 -21.49 9.91 10.59
C ILE A 395 -21.95 8.46 10.35
N GLU A 396 -23.01 8.03 11.03
CA GLU A 396 -23.61 6.71 10.83
C GLU A 396 -24.39 6.56 9.50
N GLY A 397 -24.62 7.66 8.78
CA GLY A 397 -25.38 7.68 7.52
C GLY A 397 -26.90 7.60 7.70
N ASN A 398 -27.41 7.85 8.91
CA ASN A 398 -28.84 7.82 9.23
C ASN A 398 -29.56 9.13 8.84
N VAL A 399 -28.83 10.24 8.79
CA VAL A 399 -29.35 11.57 8.47
C VAL A 399 -28.55 12.18 7.32
N LYS A 400 -29.27 12.73 6.34
CA LYS A 400 -28.69 13.49 5.24
C LYS A 400 -28.43 14.92 5.66
N ALA A 401 -27.31 15.49 5.24
CA ALA A 401 -26.92 16.87 5.55
C ALA A 401 -26.03 17.44 4.43
N HIS A 402 -25.96 18.76 4.33
CA HIS A 402 -25.01 19.43 3.46
C HIS A 402 -23.71 19.69 4.22
N PHE A 403 -22.61 19.38 3.57
CA PHE A 403 -21.26 19.66 4.02
C PHE A 403 -20.63 20.65 3.04
N ILE A 404 -20.28 21.83 3.54
CA ILE A 404 -19.77 22.93 2.72
C ILE A 404 -18.34 23.24 3.15
N MET A 405 -17.43 23.28 2.18
CA MET A 405 -16.07 23.80 2.33
C MET A 405 -15.96 25.09 1.54
N ASP A 406 -15.62 26.20 2.18
CA ASP A 406 -15.37 27.46 1.50
C ASP A 406 -13.93 27.91 1.75
N ASP A 407 -13.12 27.91 0.69
CA ASP A 407 -11.72 28.30 0.75
C ASP A 407 -11.42 29.45 -0.23
N PRO A 408 -11.26 30.69 0.27
CA PRO A 408 -10.87 31.84 -0.53
C PRO A 408 -9.53 31.65 -1.26
N ALA A 409 -8.62 30.82 -0.73
CA ALA A 409 -7.33 30.55 -1.34
C ALA A 409 -7.37 29.42 -2.41
N GLY A 410 -8.50 28.70 -2.52
CA GLY A 410 -8.67 27.59 -3.45
C GLY A 410 -7.71 26.42 -3.18
N ASN A 411 -7.27 26.25 -1.94
CA ASN A 411 -6.26 25.29 -1.48
C ASN A 411 -6.87 24.04 -0.81
N SER A 412 -8.20 23.94 -0.77
CA SER A 412 -8.93 22.81 -0.22
C SER A 412 -9.43 21.83 -1.28
N TYR A 413 -9.59 20.58 -0.88
CA TYR A 413 -10.01 19.47 -1.73
C TYR A 413 -11.05 18.60 -1.02
N LEU A 414 -12.01 18.11 -1.80
CA LEU A 414 -12.93 17.05 -1.43
C LEU A 414 -13.06 16.10 -2.62
N GLN A 415 -12.94 14.81 -2.36
CA GLN A 415 -12.92 13.80 -3.40
C GLN A 415 -14.26 13.68 -4.13
N ASN A 416 -14.19 13.81 -5.46
CA ASN A 416 -15.24 13.33 -6.35
C ASN A 416 -15.02 11.83 -6.60
N VAL A 417 -15.90 10.98 -6.05
CA VAL A 417 -15.83 9.52 -6.23
C VAL A 417 -16.20 9.06 -7.64
N TYR A 418 -16.86 9.92 -8.42
CA TYR A 418 -17.27 9.65 -9.81
C TYR A 418 -16.29 10.20 -10.84
N ALA A 419 -15.19 10.86 -10.42
CA ALA A 419 -14.23 11.46 -11.33
C ALA A 419 -13.74 10.46 -12.40
N PRO A 420 -13.65 10.88 -13.69
CA PRO A 420 -13.75 12.25 -14.18
C PRO A 420 -15.19 12.75 -14.42
N GLU A 421 -16.21 11.91 -14.20
CA GLU A 421 -17.61 12.31 -14.34
C GLU A 421 -18.03 13.22 -13.18
N ASP A 422 -19.04 14.07 -13.42
CA ASP A 422 -19.58 14.96 -12.39
C ASP A 422 -20.31 14.16 -11.31
N ASP A 423 -20.05 14.49 -10.05
CA ASP A 423 -20.82 13.96 -8.91
C ASP A 423 -22.19 14.66 -8.86
N PRO A 424 -23.31 13.92 -8.92
CA PRO A 424 -24.64 14.52 -8.88
C PRO A 424 -24.96 15.25 -7.56
N GLU A 425 -24.31 14.86 -6.46
CA GLU A 425 -24.57 15.39 -5.12
C GLU A 425 -23.46 16.36 -4.65
N MET A 426 -22.44 16.62 -5.48
CA MET A 426 -21.38 17.58 -5.18
C MET A 426 -21.34 18.72 -6.19
N LYS A 427 -21.39 19.95 -5.70
CA LYS A 427 -21.26 21.17 -6.51
C LYS A 427 -20.01 21.93 -6.14
N VAL A 428 -19.18 22.26 -7.14
CA VAL A 428 -17.99 23.09 -6.97
C VAL A 428 -18.20 24.43 -7.66
N GLU A 429 -18.20 25.50 -6.88
CA GLU A 429 -18.34 26.88 -7.34
C GLU A 429 -17.02 27.63 -7.18
N ARG A 430 -16.56 28.28 -8.25
CA ARG A 430 -15.39 29.17 -8.21
C ARG A 430 -15.86 30.61 -8.18
N TYR A 431 -15.33 31.41 -7.26
CA TYR A 431 -15.72 32.80 -7.10
C TYR A 431 -14.52 33.74 -7.04
N LYS A 432 -14.74 35.01 -7.41
CA LYS A 432 -13.73 36.05 -7.27
C LYS A 432 -13.76 36.55 -5.84
N ARG A 433 -12.62 36.46 -5.16
CA ARG A 433 -12.45 36.94 -3.77
C ARG A 433 -12.89 38.39 -3.61
N THR A 434 -13.46 38.69 -2.46
CA THR A 434 -13.74 40.07 -2.03
C THR A 434 -12.46 40.79 -1.64
N PHE A 435 -12.55 42.12 -1.48
CA PHE A 435 -11.42 42.92 -1.01
C PHE A 435 -10.93 42.48 0.38
N ASP A 436 -11.86 42.20 1.29
CA ASP A 436 -11.55 41.77 2.65
C ASP A 436 -10.88 40.39 2.68
N GLN A 437 -11.34 39.45 1.84
CA GLN A 437 -10.68 38.14 1.67
C GLN A 437 -9.25 38.28 1.13
N ASN A 438 -9.00 39.23 0.22
CA ASN A 438 -7.65 39.50 -0.24
C ASN A 438 -6.78 40.16 0.84
N GLU A 439 -7.38 40.96 1.73
CA GLU A 439 -6.68 41.58 2.85
C GLU A 439 -6.25 40.53 3.88
N GLU A 440 -7.16 39.61 4.24
CA GLU A 440 -6.88 38.48 5.14
C GLU A 440 -5.80 37.53 4.58
N LEU A 441 -5.75 37.36 3.26
CA LEU A 441 -4.71 36.60 2.58
C LEU A 441 -3.41 37.40 2.35
N GLY A 442 -3.36 38.69 2.72
CA GLY A 442 -2.20 39.56 2.52
C GLY A 442 -1.88 39.87 1.06
N LEU A 443 -2.86 39.77 0.17
CA LEU A 443 -2.69 39.92 -1.28
C LEU A 443 -2.82 41.37 -1.77
N ASN A 444 -3.55 42.22 -1.05
CA ASN A 444 -3.78 43.61 -1.48
C ASN A 444 -2.48 44.43 -1.51
N ASP A 445 -1.55 44.17 -0.59
CA ASP A 445 -0.25 44.84 -0.50
C ASP A 445 0.88 44.14 -1.28
N MET A 446 0.58 43.01 -1.92
CA MET A 446 1.56 42.19 -2.61
C MET A 446 1.96 42.82 -3.94
N LYS A 447 3.16 43.41 -4.02
CA LYS A 447 3.74 43.87 -5.27
C LYS A 447 4.28 42.68 -6.05
N THR A 448 3.67 42.36 -7.19
CA THR A 448 4.11 41.29 -8.11
C THR A 448 4.91 41.81 -9.31
N GLU A 449 5.03 43.12 -9.48
CA GLU A 449 5.69 43.78 -10.63
C GLU A 449 6.92 44.59 -10.20
N GLY A 450 7.93 44.70 -11.09
CA GLY A 450 9.09 45.58 -10.91
C GLY A 450 10.38 44.94 -10.36
N TYR A 451 10.42 43.62 -10.15
CA TYR A 451 11.61 42.91 -9.65
C TYR A 451 12.63 42.53 -10.73
N GLU A 452 12.30 42.69 -12.01
CA GLU A 452 13.19 42.34 -13.14
C GLU A 452 14.34 43.36 -13.35
N ALA A 453 14.26 44.55 -12.77
CA ALA A 453 15.20 45.65 -13.04
C ALA A 453 16.52 45.61 -12.22
N GLY A 454 16.72 44.60 -11.36
CA GLY A 454 17.86 44.52 -10.44
C GLY A 454 19.12 43.84 -10.98
N LEU A 455 19.04 43.12 -12.11
CA LEU A 455 20.16 42.38 -12.71
C LEU A 455 20.76 43.15 -13.90
N ALA A 456 21.21 44.39 -13.67
CA ALA A 456 22.11 45.04 -14.62
C ALA A 456 23.53 44.46 -14.45
N PRO A 457 24.17 43.90 -15.50
CA PRO A 457 25.53 43.40 -15.39
C PRO A 457 26.47 44.60 -15.20
N GLN A 458 27.17 44.65 -14.07
CA GLN A 458 28.31 45.55 -13.91
C GLN A 458 29.35 45.16 -14.96
N ARG A 459 29.60 46.08 -15.89
CA ARG A 459 30.62 45.98 -16.94
C ARG A 459 32.04 46.04 -16.37
#